data_AF-A0A7T8GUF3-F1
#
_entry.id   AF-A0A7T8GUF3-F1
#
_cell.length_a   1.000
_cell.length_b   1.000
_cell.length_c   1.000
_cell.angle_alpha   90.00
_cell.angle_beta   90.00
_cell.angle_gamma   90.00
#
_symmetry.space_group_name_H-M   'P 1'
#
loop_
_entity.id
_entity.type
_entity.pdbx_description
1 polymer ?
#
loop_
_entity_poly.entity_id
_entity_poly.type
_entity_poly.pdbx_seq_one_letter_code
_entity_poly.pdbx_strand_id
1 'polypeptide(L)'
;MLLKEYIDRIIGNNAPGKRVSCLDLGCGKGGDLNKWSKSPVQKIVFADIAEVSVKQAETRFKDLAKRNGGTRTRDYEEKQRLPIISIISH
;
A
#
# COMPACT_ATOMS: atom_id res chain seq x y z
N MET A 1 7.25 15.09 -1.87
CA MET A 1 6.66 14.09 -2.78
C MET A 1 5.15 14.10 -2.56
N LEU A 2 4.36 14.24 -3.65
CA LEU A 2 2.91 14.48 -3.62
C LEU A 2 2.11 13.50 -2.75
N LEU A 3 2.35 12.19 -2.89
CA LEU A 3 1.61 11.17 -2.14
C LEU A 3 1.78 11.33 -0.61
N LYS A 4 2.99 11.62 -0.13
CA LYS A 4 3.23 11.81 1.31
C LYS A 4 2.49 13.03 1.83
N GLU A 5 2.56 14.15 1.10
CA GLU A 5 1.92 15.41 1.49
C GLU A 5 0.40 15.26 1.64
N TYR A 6 -0.26 14.61 0.66
CA TYR A 6 -1.70 14.41 0.72
C TYR A 6 -2.12 13.43 1.81
N ILE A 7 -1.35 12.38 2.05
CA ILE A 7 -1.62 11.44 3.15
C ILE A 7 -1.47 12.13 4.51
N ASP A 8 -0.43 12.93 4.70
CA ASP A 8 -0.23 13.70 5.92
C ASP A 8 -1.40 14.69 6.15
N ARG A 9 -1.87 15.35 5.08
CA ARG A 9 -3.03 16.25 5.14
C ARG A 9 -4.33 15.52 5.49
N ILE A 10 -4.58 14.37 4.87
CA ILE A 10 -5.77 13.55 5.14
C ILE A 10 -5.76 13.07 6.59
N ILE A 11 -4.61 12.63 7.09
CA ILE A 11 -4.48 12.14 8.47
C ILE A 11 -4.59 13.27 9.47
N GLY A 12 -3.93 14.41 9.22
CA GLY A 12 -3.99 15.59 10.09
C GLY A 12 -5.41 16.17 10.21
N ASN A 13 -6.23 16.05 9.16
CA ASN A 13 -7.62 16.51 9.16
C ASN A 13 -8.62 15.48 9.74
N ASN A 14 -8.18 14.25 10.03
CA ASN A 14 -9.05 13.20 10.56
C ASN A 14 -9.06 13.21 12.09
N ALA A 15 -10.22 12.85 12.67
CA ALA A 15 -10.30 12.62 14.11
C ALA A 15 -9.35 11.49 14.54
N PRO A 16 -8.71 11.59 15.73
CA PRO A 16 -7.88 10.52 16.26
C PRO A 16 -8.59 9.16 16.20
N GLY A 17 -7.91 8.14 15.68
CA GLY A 17 -8.45 6.78 15.56
C GLY A 17 -9.22 6.47 14.27
N LYS A 18 -9.46 7.46 13.39
CA LYS A 18 -10.01 7.17 12.05
C LYS A 18 -8.99 6.43 11.19
N ARG A 19 -9.46 5.41 10.48
CA ARG A 19 -8.64 4.60 9.58
C ARG A 19 -8.82 5.07 8.14
N VAL A 20 -7.70 5.28 7.44
CA VAL A 20 -7.69 5.71 6.04
C VAL A 20 -7.53 4.49 5.14
N SER A 21 -8.34 4.43 4.09
CA SER A 21 -8.20 3.47 2.99
C SER A 21 -8.03 4.23 1.68
N CYS A 22 -7.22 3.68 0.76
CA CYS A 22 -6.92 4.31 -0.53
C CYS A 22 -7.20 3.37 -1.70
N LEU A 23 -7.39 3.95 -2.89
CA LEU A 23 -7.53 3.25 -4.16
C LEU A 23 -6.55 3.89 -5.16
N ASP A 24 -5.69 3.08 -5.75
CA ASP A 24 -4.74 3.44 -6.81
C ASP A 24 -5.33 2.97 -8.15
N LEU A 25 -5.88 3.91 -8.92
CA LEU A 25 -6.50 3.66 -10.22
C LEU A 25 -5.46 3.81 -11.34
N GLY A 26 -5.40 2.84 -12.25
CA GLY A 26 -4.37 2.82 -13.30
C GLY A 26 -2.99 2.56 -12.70
N CYS A 27 -2.92 1.66 -11.71
CA CYS A 27 -1.71 1.46 -10.92
C CYS A 27 -0.54 0.85 -11.72
N GLY A 28 -0.81 0.40 -12.96
CA GLY A 28 0.12 -0.24 -13.86
C GLY A 28 0.82 -1.41 -13.17
N LYS A 29 2.14 -1.47 -13.34
CA LYS A 29 3.01 -2.54 -12.81
C LYS A 29 3.37 -2.36 -11.32
N GLY A 30 2.69 -1.47 -10.60
CA GLY A 30 2.92 -1.26 -9.16
C GLY A 30 4.17 -0.41 -8.85
N GLY A 31 4.38 0.68 -9.59
CA GLY A 31 5.49 1.62 -9.35
C GLY A 31 5.49 2.21 -7.93
N ASP A 32 4.30 2.46 -7.39
CA ASP A 32 4.11 3.10 -6.09
C ASP A 32 3.99 2.11 -4.92
N LEU A 33 4.03 0.78 -5.15
CA LEU A 33 3.94 -0.25 -4.11
C LEU A 33 4.88 0.01 -2.91
N ASN A 34 6.13 0.39 -3.18
CA ASN A 34 7.11 0.67 -2.12
C ASN A 34 6.76 1.93 -1.32
N LYS A 35 6.17 2.95 -1.96
CA LYS A 35 5.71 4.17 -1.27
C LYS A 35 4.53 3.84 -0.37
N TRP A 36 3.57 3.11 -0.90
CA TRP A 36 2.38 2.68 -0.18
C TRP A 36 2.72 1.76 1.00
N SER A 37 3.69 0.85 0.86
CA SER A 37 4.15 -0.03 1.94
C SER A 37 4.68 0.70 3.19
N LYS A 38 5.11 1.96 3.02
CA LYS A 38 5.63 2.83 4.10
C LYS A 38 4.60 3.88 4.54
N SER A 39 3.42 3.87 3.95
CA SER A 39 2.37 4.84 4.26
C SER A 39 1.62 4.42 5.52
N PRO A 40 1.10 5.38 6.31
CA PRO A 40 0.23 5.12 7.46
C PRO A 40 -1.20 4.67 7.10
N VAL A 41 -1.47 4.35 5.83
CA VAL A 41 -2.79 3.91 5.35
C VAL A 41 -3.06 2.49 5.84
N GLN A 42 -4.31 2.19 6.20
CA GLN A 42 -4.68 0.85 6.69
C GLN A 42 -4.88 -0.15 5.54
N LYS A 43 -5.55 0.27 4.47
CA LYS A 43 -5.88 -0.59 3.34
C LYS A 43 -5.69 0.18 2.05
N ILE A 44 -5.13 -0.49 1.05
CA ILE A 44 -5.06 0.04 -0.29
C ILE A 44 -5.45 -1.01 -1.32
N VAL A 45 -6.21 -0.57 -2.31
CA VAL A 45 -6.55 -1.37 -3.49
C VAL A 45 -5.81 -0.79 -4.69
N PHE A 46 -5.16 -1.64 -5.46
CA PHE A 46 -4.52 -1.33 -6.73
C PHE A 46 -5.42 -1.89 -7.82
N ALA A 47 -5.87 -1.03 -8.74
CA ALA A 47 -6.75 -1.42 -9.82
C ALA A 47 -6.18 -0.95 -11.16
N ASP A 48 -6.16 -1.85 -12.14
CA ASP A 48 -5.73 -1.54 -13.51
C ASP A 48 -6.51 -2.39 -14.51
N ILE A 49 -6.80 -1.84 -15.69
CA ILE A 49 -7.54 -2.53 -16.77
C ILE A 49 -6.67 -3.58 -17.48
N ALA A 50 -5.35 -3.39 -17.50
CA ALA A 50 -4.43 -4.30 -18.15
C ALA A 50 -4.06 -5.46 -17.21
N GLU A 51 -4.65 -6.63 -17.43
CA GLU A 51 -4.39 -7.85 -16.64
C GLU A 51 -2.89 -8.18 -16.51
N VAL A 52 -2.12 -7.96 -17.59
CA VAL A 52 -0.66 -8.16 -17.59
C VAL A 52 0.04 -7.23 -16.58
N SER A 53 -0.40 -5.97 -16.51
CA SER A 53 0.13 -4.99 -15.55
C SER A 53 -0.20 -5.41 -14.12
N VAL A 54 -1.42 -5.88 -13.87
CA VAL A 54 -1.87 -6.42 -12.57
C VAL A 54 -1.02 -7.61 -12.13
N LYS A 55 -0.83 -8.62 -12.98
CA LYS A 55 0.01 -9.79 -12.66
C LYS A 55 1.45 -9.40 -12.33
N GLN A 56 1.98 -8.39 -13.03
CA GLN A 56 3.32 -7.86 -12.77
C GLN A 56 3.37 -7.12 -11.43
N ALA A 57 2.36 -6.32 -11.11
CA ALA A 57 2.23 -5.65 -9.81
C ALA A 57 2.12 -6.65 -8.65
N GLU A 58 1.36 -7.75 -8.82
CA GLU A 58 1.28 -8.83 -7.84
C GLU A 58 2.62 -9.51 -7.59
N THR A 59 3.37 -9.80 -8.66
CA THR A 59 4.72 -10.37 -8.55
C THR A 59 5.63 -9.44 -7.76
N ARG A 60 5.61 -8.14 -8.10
CA ARG A 60 6.38 -7.10 -7.41
C ARG A 60 5.99 -6.98 -5.93
N PHE A 61 4.71 -7.10 -5.61
CA PHE A 61 4.21 -7.10 -4.23
C PHE A 61 4.69 -8.33 -3.45
N LYS A 62 4.61 -9.54 -4.04
CA LYS A 62 5.12 -10.78 -3.44
C LYS A 62 6.62 -10.69 -3.16
N ASP A 63 7.40 -10.12 -4.07
CA ASP A 63 8.84 -9.92 -3.87
C ASP A 63 9.13 -8.91 -2.74
N LEU A 64 8.36 -7.83 -2.66
CA LEU A 64 8.45 -6.87 -1.57
C LEU A 64 8.14 -7.54 -0.21
N ALA A 65 7.09 -8.34 -0.15
CA ALA A 65 6.72 -9.10 1.04
C ALA A 65 7.82 -10.09 1.46
N LYS A 66 8.42 -10.82 0.51
CA LYS A 66 9.54 -11.73 0.78
C LYS A 66 10.76 -11.01 1.34
N ARG A 67 11.15 -9.87 0.76
CA ARG A 67 12.28 -9.06 1.24
C ARG A 67 12.05 -8.55 2.66
N ASN A 68 10.81 -8.22 2.99
CA ASN A 68 10.44 -7.76 4.33
C ASN A 68 10.22 -8.92 5.33
N GLY A 69 10.14 -10.17 4.87
CA GLY A 69 9.90 -11.37 5.70
C GLY A 69 11.13 -11.99 6.37
N GLY A 70 12.35 -11.53 6.05
CA GLY A 70 13.60 -12.03 6.66
C GLY A 70 13.94 -11.45 8.03
N THR A 71 13.21 -10.44 8.49
CA THR A 71 13.40 -9.84 9.82
C THR A 71 12.08 -9.20 10.22
N ARG A 72 11.61 -9.44 11.46
CA ARG A 72 10.55 -8.68 12.18
C ARG A 72 9.11 -9.18 12.10
N THR A 73 8.89 -10.49 12.25
CA THR A 73 7.55 -11.05 12.51
C THR A 73 7.09 -10.95 13.98
N ARG A 74 7.85 -10.32 14.90
CA ARG A 74 7.43 -10.21 16.32
C ARG A 74 7.49 -8.83 16.99
N ASP A 75 8.29 -7.88 16.50
CA ASP A 75 8.42 -6.56 17.16
C ASP A 75 7.55 -5.44 16.53
N TYR A 76 6.74 -5.75 15.52
CA TYR A 76 5.97 -4.77 14.72
C TYR A 76 4.49 -4.67 15.10
N GLU A 77 4.01 -5.48 16.04
CA GLU A 77 2.57 -5.64 16.32
C GLU A 77 1.93 -4.44 17.04
N GLU A 78 2.71 -3.50 17.59
CA GLU A 78 2.13 -2.42 18.40
C GLU A 78 2.14 -1.03 17.75
N LYS A 79 2.92 -0.77 16.67
CA LYS A 79 3.03 0.62 16.14
C LYS A 79 2.92 0.86 14.64
N GLN A 80 3.05 -0.12 13.73
CA GLN A 80 2.77 0.13 12.30
C GLN A 80 2.30 -1.14 11.59
N ARG A 81 0.98 -1.33 11.52
CA ARG A 81 0.37 -2.33 10.64
C ARG A 81 0.60 -1.89 9.19
N LEU A 82 1.36 -2.67 8.42
CA LEU A 82 1.47 -2.49 6.96
C LEU A 82 0.06 -2.45 6.34
N PRO A 83 -0.16 -1.64 5.29
CA PRO A 83 -1.45 -1.61 4.64
C PRO A 83 -1.83 -2.98 4.09
N ILE A 84 -3.09 -3.36 4.25
CA ILE A 84 -3.67 -4.48 3.52
C ILE A 84 -3.71 -4.07 2.05
N ILE A 85 -2.87 -4.70 1.21
CA ILE A 85 -2.80 -4.44 -0.22
C ILE A 85 -3.63 -5.48 -0.96
N SER A 86 -4.55 -5.03 -1.82
CA SER A 86 -5.29 -5.89 -2.77
C SER A 86 -5.03 -5.38 -4.18
N ILE A 87 -4.83 -6.28 -5.15
CA ILE A 87 -4.61 -5.91 -6.56
C ILE A 87 -5.70 -6.59 -7.38
N ILE A 88 -6.41 -5.83 -8.21
CA ILE A 88 -7.56 -6.31 -8.99
C ILE A 88 -7.44 -5.84 -10.45
N SER A 89 -7.86 -6.70 -11.38
CA SER A 89 -8.18 -6.30 -12.76
C SER A 89 -9.68 -6.04 -12.90
N HIS A 90 -10.08 -5.24 -13.90
CA HIS A 90 -11.48 -5.08 -14.31
C HIS A 90 -11.65 -5.51 -15.76
#